data_AF-A0A521RRU5-F1
#
_entry.id   AF-A0A521RRU5-F1
#
_cell.length_a   1.000
_cell.length_b   1.000
_cell.length_c   1.000
_cell.angle_alpha   90.00
_cell.angle_beta   90.00
_cell.angle_gamma   90.00
#
_symmetry.space_group_name_H-M   'P 1'
#
loop_
_entity.id
_entity.type
_entity.pdbx_description
1 polymer ?
#
loop_
_entity_poly.entity_id
_entity_poly.type
_entity_poly.pdbx_seq_one_letter_code
_entity_poly.pdbx_strand_id
1 'polypeptide(L)'
;MSHEHYAVTDCDGHILESIPEMAEFMDEGTRRHAVHSYRNREGVFPSLDGMHGANSALREGSKSHKRVTASEFRPGSGENWMAFIDKAGIEKTVLFTSEGLSVGFIQVPQY
;
A
#
# COMPACT_ATOMS: atom_id res chain seq x y z
N MET A 1 -14.46 22.13 28.55
CA MET A 1 -13.44 21.19 29.07
C MET A 1 -12.60 20.76 27.88
N SER A 2 -11.33 21.15 27.83
CA SER A 2 -10.43 20.69 26.77
C SER A 2 -10.03 19.25 27.11
N HIS A 3 -10.50 18.29 26.33
CA HIS A 3 -9.90 16.96 26.39
C HIS A 3 -8.48 17.10 25.83
N GLU A 4 -7.48 16.82 26.66
CA GLU A 4 -6.11 16.64 26.21
C GLU A 4 -6.11 15.60 25.09
N HIS A 5 -5.68 16.00 23.90
CA HIS A 5 -5.51 15.09 22.79
C HIS A 5 -4.22 14.32 23.04
N TYR A 6 -4.31 13.01 23.27
CA TYR A 6 -3.12 12.17 23.31
C TYR A 6 -2.45 12.20 21.94
N ALA A 7 -1.12 12.32 21.92
CA ALA A 7 -0.31 12.13 20.73
C ALA A 7 -0.45 10.66 20.26
N VAL A 8 -1.14 10.42 19.16
CA VAL A 8 -1.31 9.08 18.59
C VAL A 8 -0.20 8.82 17.58
N THR A 9 0.53 7.73 17.78
CA THR A 9 1.52 7.21 16.82
C THR A 9 1.05 5.87 16.28
N ASP A 10 0.93 5.78 14.97
CA ASP A 10 0.73 4.53 14.24
C ASP A 10 2.09 3.91 13.91
N CYS A 11 2.26 2.62 14.22
CA CYS A 11 3.55 1.94 14.11
C CYS A 11 3.57 0.87 13.00
N ASP A 12 2.47 0.70 12.26
CA ASP A 12 2.31 -0.41 11.31
C ASP A 12 1.48 0.01 10.08
N GLY A 13 1.86 1.15 9.49
CA GLY A 13 1.26 1.61 8.24
C GLY A 13 1.92 0.95 7.04
N HIS A 14 1.15 0.72 5.98
CA HIS A 14 1.63 0.16 4.72
C HIS A 14 1.31 1.07 3.54
N ILE A 15 2.34 1.48 2.80
CA ILE A 15 2.16 2.16 1.51
C ILE A 15 1.96 1.11 0.42
N LEU A 16 0.97 1.35 -0.46
CA LEU A 16 0.75 0.54 -1.66
C LEU A 16 1.37 1.27 -2.84
N GLU A 17 2.51 0.76 -3.30
CA GLU A 17 3.28 1.38 -4.37
C GLU A 17 2.63 1.16 -5.74
N SER A 18 2.78 2.15 -6.62
CA SER A 18 2.41 1.99 -8.03
C SER A 18 3.59 1.36 -8.76
N ILE A 19 3.37 0.20 -9.37
CA ILE A 19 4.41 -0.47 -10.17
C ILE A 19 4.89 0.43 -11.32
N PRO A 20 4.02 1.12 -12.08
CA PRO A 20 4.48 2.10 -13.07
C PRO A 20 5.37 3.21 -12.50
N GLU A 21 5.01 3.81 -11.36
CA GLU A 21 5.80 4.89 -10.73
C GLU A 21 7.17 4.36 -10.27
N MET A 22 7.21 3.17 -9.65
CA MET A 22 8.48 2.55 -9.24
C MET A 22 9.36 2.16 -10.43
N ALA A 23 8.74 1.76 -11.54
CA ALA A 23 9.45 1.30 -12.73
C ALA A 23 10.28 2.41 -13.39
N GLU A 24 10.00 3.69 -13.12
CA GLU A 24 10.80 4.83 -13.58
C GLU A 24 12.23 4.83 -13.02
N PHE A 25 12.44 4.18 -11.87
CA PHE A 25 13.73 4.09 -11.19
C PHE A 25 14.51 2.81 -11.51
N MET A 26 13.94 1.92 -12.33
CA MET A 26 14.53 0.62 -12.67
C MET A 26 15.39 0.71 -13.94
N ASP A 27 16.39 -0.17 -14.06
CA ASP A 27 17.10 -0.36 -15.33
C ASP A 27 16.16 -0.93 -16.41
N GLU A 28 16.53 -0.79 -17.69
CA GLU A 28 15.68 -1.19 -18.82
C GLU A 28 15.21 -2.65 -18.79
N GLY A 29 16.05 -3.56 -18.30
CA GLY A 29 15.70 -4.98 -18.19
C GLY A 29 14.64 -5.19 -17.12
N THR A 30 14.94 -4.73 -15.90
CA THR A 30 14.04 -4.84 -14.75
C THR A 30 12.72 -4.11 -14.98
N ARG A 31 12.76 -2.90 -15.56
CA ARG A 31 11.59 -2.10 -15.91
C ARG A 31 10.63 -2.85 -16.82
N ARG A 32 11.15 -3.44 -17.91
CA ARG A 32 10.33 -4.23 -18.85
C ARG A 32 9.65 -5.41 -18.17
N HIS A 33 10.34 -6.06 -17.23
CA HIS A 33 9.76 -7.16 -16.46
C HIS A 33 8.72 -6.69 -15.44
N ALA A 34 8.96 -5.55 -14.77
CA ALA A 34 8.04 -5.01 -13.76
C ALA A 34 6.70 -4.58 -14.36
N VAL A 35 6.72 -3.86 -15.49
CA VAL A 35 5.49 -3.33 -16.12
C VAL A 35 4.74 -4.35 -16.99
N HIS A 36 5.39 -5.48 -17.34
CA HIS A 36 4.80 -6.56 -18.14
C HIS A 36 4.87 -7.92 -17.44
N SER A 37 4.71 -7.94 -16.12
CA SER A 37 4.88 -9.17 -15.34
C SER A 37 3.94 -10.28 -15.85
N TYR A 38 4.50 -11.45 -16.20
CA TYR A 38 3.77 -12.54 -16.85
C TYR A 38 3.07 -13.50 -15.87
N ARG A 39 3.21 -13.28 -14.56
CA ARG A 39 2.65 -14.18 -13.54
C ARG A 39 1.99 -13.39 -12.43
N ASN A 40 0.68 -13.61 -12.30
CA ASN A 40 -0.14 -13.32 -11.14
C ASN A 40 0.70 -13.29 -9.85
N ARG A 41 0.72 -12.12 -9.19
CA ARG A 41 1.09 -11.99 -7.78
C ARG A 41 0.14 -12.76 -6.84
N GLU A 42 -0.91 -13.35 -7.39
CA GLU A 42 -1.84 -14.24 -6.71
C GLU A 42 -1.41 -15.69 -6.90
N GLY A 43 -0.67 -16.23 -5.93
CA GLY A 43 -0.50 -17.67 -5.80
C GLY A 43 -1.82 -18.38 -5.49
N VAL A 44 -1.80 -19.72 -5.37
CA VAL A 44 -2.98 -20.52 -5.02
C VAL A 44 -3.52 -20.19 -3.61
N PHE A 45 -2.65 -19.61 -2.77
CA PHE A 45 -3.01 -19.02 -1.48
C PHE A 45 -2.96 -17.49 -1.60
N PRO A 46 -3.86 -16.76 -0.92
CA PRO A 46 -3.74 -15.30 -0.81
C PRO A 46 -2.33 -14.95 -0.34
N SER A 47 -1.70 -13.94 -0.94
CA SER A 47 -0.48 -13.37 -0.36
C SER A 47 -0.77 -12.89 1.06
N LEU A 48 0.26 -12.61 1.87
CA LEU A 48 0.06 -11.85 3.11
C LEU A 48 -0.68 -10.53 2.81
N ASP A 49 -0.40 -9.92 1.66
CA ASP A 49 -1.11 -8.78 1.08
C ASP A 49 -2.50 -9.12 0.54
N GLY A 50 -2.90 -10.39 0.50
CA GLY A 50 -4.25 -10.83 0.17
C GLY A 50 -5.29 -10.36 1.19
N MET A 51 -4.89 -9.98 2.42
CA MET A 51 -5.78 -9.22 3.32
C MET A 51 -5.94 -7.76 2.90
N HIS A 52 -4.88 -7.12 2.37
CA HIS A 52 -4.92 -5.76 1.81
C HIS A 52 -5.58 -5.70 0.42
N GLY A 53 -5.49 -6.80 -0.36
CA GLY A 53 -6.00 -6.96 -1.71
C GLY A 53 -7.37 -7.65 -1.81
N ALA A 54 -7.86 -8.32 -0.76
CA ALA A 54 -9.16 -8.99 -0.75
C ALA A 54 -10.35 -8.03 -1.02
N ASN A 55 -10.15 -6.73 -0.81
CA ASN A 55 -11.15 -5.70 -1.13
C ASN A 55 -10.86 -4.94 -2.44
N SER A 56 -9.79 -5.28 -3.16
CA SER A 56 -9.49 -4.73 -4.50
C SER A 56 -10.32 -5.41 -5.58
N ALA A 57 -10.87 -6.59 -5.30
CA ALA A 57 -11.81 -7.23 -6.18
C ALA A 57 -13.11 -6.43 -6.20
N LEU A 58 -13.26 -5.66 -7.28
CA LEU A 58 -14.48 -5.47 -8.05
C LEU A 58 -15.21 -6.81 -8.26
N ARG A 59 -15.65 -7.46 -7.18
CA ARG A 59 -16.59 -8.58 -7.26
C ARG A 59 -17.91 -7.97 -7.69
N GLU A 60 -18.19 -8.05 -9.00
CA GLU A 60 -19.54 -7.91 -9.53
C GLU A 60 -20.48 -8.71 -8.62
N GLY A 61 -21.42 -8.01 -7.98
CA GLY A 61 -22.42 -8.62 -7.10
C GLY A 61 -22.14 -8.56 -5.60
N SER A 62 -20.98 -8.08 -5.13
CA SER A 62 -20.90 -7.67 -3.72
C SER A 62 -21.76 -6.40 -3.56
N LYS A 63 -22.64 -6.36 -2.55
CA LYS A 63 -23.33 -5.12 -2.18
C LYS A 63 -22.25 -4.14 -1.72
N SER A 64 -21.66 -3.41 -2.66
CA SER A 64 -20.56 -2.50 -2.36
C SER A 64 -21.15 -1.39 -1.52
N HIS A 65 -20.97 -1.46 -0.20
CA HIS A 65 -21.02 -0.24 0.58
C HIS A 65 -20.06 0.72 -0.11
N LYS A 66 -20.54 1.93 -0.42
CA LYS A 66 -19.70 2.97 -1.00
C LYS A 66 -18.47 3.08 -0.11
N ARG A 67 -17.31 2.68 -0.61
CA ARG A 67 -16.07 2.69 0.18
C ARG A 67 -15.84 4.14 0.59
N VAL A 68 -15.87 4.39 1.90
CA VAL A 68 -15.51 5.70 2.44
C VAL A 68 -13.99 5.74 2.48
N THR A 69 -13.39 6.50 1.57
CA THR A 69 -11.95 6.72 1.51
C THR A 69 -11.59 8.02 2.21
N ALA A 70 -10.34 8.13 2.66
CA ALA A 70 -9.85 9.37 3.25
C ALA A 70 -9.70 10.49 2.22
N SER A 71 -9.54 10.16 0.94
CA SER A 71 -9.37 11.12 -0.15
C SER A 71 -9.81 10.54 -1.50
N GLU A 72 -9.76 11.38 -2.54
CA GLU A 72 -9.89 10.99 -3.94
C GLU A 72 -8.56 10.55 -4.56
N PHE A 73 -7.45 10.57 -3.82
CA PHE A 73 -6.15 10.09 -4.29
C PHE A 73 -6.14 8.57 -4.45
N ARG A 74 -5.13 8.04 -5.15
CA ARG A 74 -4.97 6.60 -5.36
C ARG A 74 -4.94 5.88 -4.00
N PRO A 75 -5.76 4.84 -3.80
CA PRO A 75 -5.77 4.09 -2.54
C PRO A 75 -4.37 3.58 -2.17
N GLY A 76 -3.97 3.82 -0.94
CA GLY A 76 -2.65 3.44 -0.42
C GLY A 76 -1.47 4.28 -0.93
N SER A 77 -1.69 5.33 -1.73
CA SER A 77 -0.63 6.29 -2.08
C SER A 77 -0.23 7.16 -0.88
N GLY A 78 0.91 7.85 -0.98
CA GLY A 78 1.36 8.77 0.05
C GLY A 78 0.38 9.91 0.31
N GLU A 79 -0.23 10.48 -0.73
CA GLU A 79 -1.24 11.54 -0.61
C GLU A 79 -2.50 11.05 0.09
N ASN A 80 -2.94 9.82 -0.20
CA ASN A 80 -4.06 9.21 0.50
C ASN A 80 -3.73 8.96 1.98
N TRP A 81 -2.49 8.57 2.30
CA TRP A 81 -2.01 8.45 3.68
C TRP A 81 -2.00 9.78 4.42
N MET A 82 -1.50 10.85 3.80
CA MET A 82 -1.52 12.19 4.39
C MET A 82 -2.94 12.63 4.75
N ALA A 83 -3.90 12.43 3.83
CA ALA A 83 -5.30 12.74 4.09
C ALA A 83 -5.92 11.85 5.18
N PHE A 84 -5.49 10.59 5.30
CA PHE A 84 -5.96 9.67 6.34
C PHE A 84 -5.46 10.08 7.72
N ILE A 85 -4.16 10.35 7.86
CA ILE A 85 -3.51 10.72 9.13
C ILE A 85 -4.13 12.00 9.70
N ASP A 86 -4.33 13.02 8.85
CA ASP A 86 -4.97 14.28 9.22
C ASP A 86 -6.41 14.08 9.71
N LYS A 87 -7.22 13.34 8.95
CA LYS A 87 -8.61 13.04 9.31
C LYS A 87 -8.76 12.16 10.55
N ALA A 88 -7.81 11.26 10.78
CA ALA A 88 -7.81 10.34 11.92
C ALA A 88 -7.25 10.99 13.20
N GLY A 89 -6.65 12.18 13.11
CA GLY A 89 -5.98 12.83 14.24
C GLY A 89 -4.74 12.06 14.71
N ILE A 90 -4.06 11.37 13.79
CA ILE A 90 -2.80 10.67 14.04
C ILE A 90 -1.66 11.68 13.90
N GLU A 91 -0.74 11.73 14.85
CA GLU A 91 0.37 12.67 14.80
C GLU A 91 1.51 12.16 13.92
N LYS A 92 1.81 10.86 14.03
CA LYS A 92 2.92 10.20 13.34
C LYS A 92 2.51 8.81 12.89
N THR A 93 3.01 8.39 11.73
CA THR A 93 2.92 7.00 11.28
C THR A 93 4.28 6.50 10.80
N VAL A 94 4.55 5.22 10.99
CA VAL A 94 5.65 4.50 10.34
C VAL A 94 5.07 3.75 9.14
N LEU A 95 5.61 4.00 7.95
CA LEU A 95 5.15 3.35 6.71
C LEU A 95 6.16 2.32 6.21
N PHE A 96 5.69 1.10 5.96
CA PHE A 96 6.41 0.03 5.29
C PHE A 96 5.94 -0.13 3.84
N THR A 97 6.87 -0.51 2.95
CA THR A 97 6.60 -0.86 1.55
C THR A 97 5.77 -2.12 1.45
N SER A 98 4.75 -2.20 0.60
CA SER A 98 4.00 -3.44 0.40
C SER A 98 4.61 -4.25 -0.73
N GLU A 99 4.80 -3.63 -1.89
CA GLU A 99 5.41 -4.27 -3.05
C GLU A 99 6.92 -4.49 -2.87
N GLY A 100 7.60 -3.61 -2.14
CA GLY A 100 8.98 -3.84 -1.71
C GLY A 100 9.13 -5.03 -0.76
N LEU A 101 8.11 -5.33 0.05
CA LEU A 101 8.11 -6.51 0.93
C LEU A 101 7.71 -7.79 0.19
N SER A 102 6.78 -7.71 -0.77
CA SER A 102 6.36 -8.87 -1.58
C SER A 102 7.50 -9.45 -2.40
N VAL A 103 8.50 -8.63 -2.76
CA VAL A 103 9.72 -9.10 -3.41
C VAL A 103 10.75 -9.66 -2.45
N GLY A 104 10.65 -9.49 -1.12
CA GLY A 104 11.49 -10.19 -0.12
C GLY A 104 13.01 -10.20 -0.36
N PHE A 105 13.51 -9.33 -1.24
CA PHE A 105 14.86 -9.41 -1.83
C PHE A 105 15.62 -8.10 -1.63
N ILE A 106 15.46 -7.44 -0.47
CA ILE A 106 16.52 -6.56 -0.01
C ILE A 106 17.64 -7.45 0.53
N GLN A 107 18.39 -8.06 -0.38
CA GLN A 107 19.69 -8.63 -0.06
C GLN A 107 20.63 -7.46 0.14
N VAL A 108 20.85 -7.08 1.39
CA VAL A 108 21.98 -6.23 1.73
C VAL A 108 23.23 -7.07 1.42
N PRO A 109 24.08 -6.70 0.45
CA PRO A 109 25.24 -7.53 0.11
C PRO A 109 26.28 -7.57 1.24
N GLN A 110 26.10 -6.74 2.27
CA GLN A 110 26.98 -6.60 3.44
C GLN A 110 26.25 -6.80 4.79
N TYR A 111 25.10 -7.48 4.83
CA TYR A 111 24.60 -8.01 6.10
C TYR A 111 25.28 -9.33 6.43
#